data_AF-A0A5K1DID1-F1
#
_entry.id   AF-A0A5K1DID1-F1
#
_cell.length_a   1.000
_cell.length_b   1.000
_cell.length_c   1.000
_cell.angle_alpha   90.00
_cell.angle_beta   90.00
_cell.angle_gamma   90.00
#
_symmetry.space_group_name_H-M   'P 1'
#
loop_
_entity.id
_entity.type
_entity.pdbx_description
1 polymer ?
#
loop_
_entity_poly.entity_id
_entity_poly.type
_entity_poly.pdbx_seq_one_letter_code
_entity_poly.pdbx_strand_id
1 'polypeptide(L)'
;ILPEETEANLKAVAMISMGTEVSDLDLINIKSLCEQVLSLSEYRATLYDYLKNRMNTIAPNLTALVGELVGARLIAHGGSLLNLAKQPGSTVQILGAEK
;
A
#
# COMPACT_ATOMS: atom_id res chain seq x y z
N ILE A 1 18.43 2.52 7.47
CA ILE A 1 17.03 2.90 7.14
C ILE A 1 16.98 4.30 6.55
N LEU A 2 17.77 5.26 7.06
CA LEU A 2 17.84 6.62 6.53
C LEU A 2 19.18 6.89 5.83
N PRO A 3 19.22 7.81 4.83
CA PRO A 3 20.46 8.33 4.27
C PRO A 3 21.31 9.07 5.32
N GLU A 4 22.64 9.10 5.12
CA GLU A 4 23.61 9.68 6.08
C GLU A 4 23.31 11.15 6.42
N GLU A 5 22.97 11.96 5.41
CA GLU A 5 22.61 13.37 5.60
C GLU A 5 21.38 13.53 6.50
N THR A 6 20.36 12.69 6.31
CA THR A 6 19.12 12.73 7.08
C THR A 6 19.34 12.28 8.53
N GLU A 7 20.21 11.28 8.74
CA GLU A 7 20.59 10.83 10.07
C GLU A 7 21.38 11.90 10.84
N ALA A 8 22.33 12.58 10.18
CA ALA A 8 23.10 13.67 10.79
C ALA A 8 22.20 14.84 11.21
N ASN A 9 21.25 15.23 10.35
CA ASN A 9 20.26 16.26 10.65
C ASN A 9 19.36 15.85 11.83
N LEU A 10 18.91 14.59 11.88
CA LEU A 10 18.10 14.09 12.98
C LEU A 10 18.83 14.16 14.33
N LYS A 11 20.12 13.78 14.37
CA LYS A 11 20.95 13.87 15.58
C LYS A 11 21.12 15.32 16.04
N ALA A 12 21.37 16.23 15.11
CA ALA A 12 21.51 17.65 15.43
C ALA A 12 20.22 18.23 16.03
N VAL A 13 19.06 17.94 15.42
CA VAL A 13 17.75 18.40 15.92
C VAL A 13 17.41 17.76 17.27
N ALA A 14 17.76 16.49 17.49
CA ALA A 14 17.53 15.82 18.76
C ALA A 14 18.25 16.51 19.95
N MET A 15 19.44 17.08 19.73
CA MET A 15 20.21 17.77 20.77
C MET A 15 19.62 19.13 21.18
N ILE A 16 18.94 19.82 20.25
CA ILE A 16 18.35 21.16 20.49
C ILE A 16 16.82 21.11 20.63
N SER A 17 16.26 19.91 20.73
CA SER A 17 14.81 19.68 20.73
C SER A 17 14.15 20.28 21.97
N MET A 18 13.01 20.94 21.77
CA MET A 18 12.13 21.41 22.85
C MET A 18 11.10 20.36 23.30
N GLY A 19 11.31 19.09 22.95
CA GLY A 19 10.46 17.99 23.39
C GLY A 19 10.55 17.75 24.91
N THR A 20 9.50 17.17 25.47
CA THR A 20 9.47 16.76 26.88
C THR A 20 9.90 15.31 27.03
N GLU A 21 10.41 14.96 28.22
CA GLU A 21 10.67 13.56 28.55
C GLU A 21 9.39 12.72 28.48
N VAL A 22 9.53 11.50 27.97
CA VAL A 22 8.44 10.52 27.84
C VAL A 22 8.66 9.44 28.90
N SER A 23 7.58 9.01 29.56
CA SER A 23 7.69 7.96 30.57
C SER A 23 8.09 6.61 29.94
N ASP A 24 8.77 5.75 30.70
CA ASP A 24 9.18 4.43 30.20
C ASP A 24 7.97 3.57 29.76
N LEU A 25 6.83 3.71 30.45
CA LEU A 25 5.60 3.02 30.10
C LEU A 25 5.05 3.48 28.74
N ASP A 26 5.04 4.79 28.50
CA ASP A 26 4.60 5.35 27.22
C ASP A 26 5.55 4.94 26.09
N LEU A 27 6.85 4.91 26.37
CA LEU A 27 7.88 4.49 25.40
C LEU A 27 7.71 3.03 24.99
N ILE A 28 7.33 2.14 25.91
CA ILE A 28 6.96 0.74 25.60
C ILE A 28 5.75 0.70 24.65
N ASN A 29 4.71 1.47 24.95
CA ASN A 29 3.50 1.50 24.11
C ASN A 29 3.78 2.06 22.71
N ILE A 30 4.58 3.12 22.61
CA ILE A 30 4.99 3.71 21.33
C ILE A 30 5.76 2.68 20.50
N LYS A 31 6.75 1.99 21.09
CA LYS A 31 7.51 0.95 20.39
C LYS A 31 6.64 -0.20 19.92
N SER A 32 5.73 -0.68 20.77
CA SER A 32 4.77 -1.74 20.41
C SER A 32 3.90 -1.34 19.23
N LEU A 33 3.40 -0.10 19.19
CA LEU A 33 2.64 0.41 18.04
C LEU A 33 3.50 0.47 16.77
N CYS A 34 4.76 0.93 16.89
CA CYS A 34 5.69 0.95 15.76
C CYS A 34 5.92 -0.47 15.18
N GLU A 35 6.10 -1.48 16.03
CA GLU A 35 6.24 -2.88 15.60
C GLU A 35 4.98 -3.39 14.88
N GLN A 36 3.81 -3.06 15.40
CA GLN A 36 2.54 -3.41 14.74
C GLN A 36 2.42 -2.75 13.36
N VAL A 37 2.78 -1.47 13.23
CA VAL A 37 2.77 -0.78 11.93
C VAL A 37 3.78 -1.40 10.95
N LEU A 38 4.97 -1.78 11.42
CA LEU A 38 5.96 -2.46 10.60
C LEU A 38 5.45 -3.81 10.09
N SER A 39 4.88 -4.64 10.97
CA SER A 39 4.30 -5.92 10.56
C SER A 39 3.13 -5.77 9.57
N LEU A 40 2.29 -4.75 9.73
CA LEU A 40 1.24 -4.43 8.75
C LEU A 40 1.82 -4.00 7.40
N SER A 41 2.93 -3.27 7.39
CA SER A 41 3.62 -2.87 6.15
C SER A 41 4.20 -4.08 5.41
N GLU A 42 4.84 -5.00 6.13
CA GLU A 42 5.36 -6.25 5.58
C GLU A 42 4.25 -7.15 5.06
N TYR A 43 3.15 -7.26 5.82
CA TYR A 43 1.98 -8.02 5.39
C TYR A 43 1.35 -7.43 4.12
N ARG A 44 1.29 -6.10 4.00
CA ARG A 44 0.83 -5.42 2.79
C ARG A 44 1.71 -5.75 1.58
N ALA A 45 3.04 -5.80 1.75
CA ALA A 45 3.95 -6.19 0.66
C ALA A 45 3.70 -7.64 0.21
N THR A 46 3.53 -8.55 1.18
CA THR A 46 3.22 -9.96 0.89
C THR A 46 1.90 -10.12 0.15
N LEU A 47 0.86 -9.38 0.56
CA LEU A 47 -0.44 -9.36 -0.14
C LEU A 47 -0.34 -8.80 -1.56
N TYR A 48 0.51 -7.78 -1.77
CA TYR A 48 0.75 -7.23 -3.10
C TYR A 48 1.38 -8.28 -4.02
N ASP A 49 2.39 -9.02 -3.55
CA ASP A 49 3.01 -10.10 -4.32
C ASP A 49 2.03 -11.24 -4.62
N TYR A 50 1.19 -11.60 -3.65
CA TYR A 50 0.11 -12.55 -3.87
C TYR A 50 -0.85 -12.08 -4.97
N LEU A 51 -1.31 -10.82 -4.89
CA LEU A 51 -2.20 -10.23 -5.89
C LEU A 51 -1.55 -10.23 -7.28
N LYS A 52 -0.26 -9.87 -7.36
CA LYS A 52 0.50 -9.85 -8.61
C LYS A 52 0.55 -11.22 -9.27
N ASN A 53 0.91 -12.26 -8.52
CA ASN A 53 0.97 -13.63 -9.03
C ASN A 53 -0.41 -14.13 -9.45
N ARG A 54 -1.43 -13.83 -8.64
CA ARG A 54 -2.81 -14.21 -8.92
C ARG A 54 -3.35 -13.52 -10.18
N MET A 55 -3.01 -12.25 -10.39
CA MET A 55 -3.51 -11.49 -11.52
C MET A 55 -2.88 -11.92 -12.84
N ASN A 56 -1.58 -12.22 -12.83
CA ASN A 56 -0.89 -12.82 -13.98
C ASN A 56 -1.47 -14.20 -14.36
N THR A 57 -1.98 -14.97 -13.38
CA THR A 57 -2.61 -16.27 -13.66
C THR A 57 -4.03 -16.13 -14.21
N ILE A 58 -4.82 -15.20 -13.68
CA ILE A 58 -6.26 -15.08 -14.00
C ILE A 58 -6.53 -14.17 -15.21
N ALA A 59 -5.85 -13.03 -15.30
CA ALA A 59 -6.07 -12.03 -16.35
C ALA A 59 -4.73 -11.46 -16.85
N PRO A 60 -3.88 -12.28 -17.52
CA PRO A 60 -2.56 -11.87 -18.00
C PRO A 60 -2.64 -10.71 -19.00
N ASN A 61 -3.62 -10.70 -19.89
CA ASN A 61 -3.77 -9.65 -20.90
C ASN A 61 -4.18 -8.31 -20.26
N LEU A 62 -5.08 -8.35 -19.29
CA LEU A 62 -5.48 -7.14 -18.56
C LEU A 62 -4.28 -6.60 -17.76
N THR A 63 -3.55 -7.49 -17.10
CA THR A 63 -2.32 -7.15 -16.38
C THR A 63 -1.28 -6.49 -17.28
N ALA A 64 -1.05 -7.03 -18.47
CA ALA A 64 -0.09 -6.46 -19.43
C ALA A 64 -0.49 -5.07 -19.94
N LEU A 65 -1.79 -4.78 -20.01
CA LEU A 65 -2.30 -3.50 -20.53
C LEU A 65 -2.35 -2.39 -19.47
N VAL A 66 -2.80 -2.68 -18.26
CA VAL A 66 -3.07 -1.65 -17.23
C VAL A 66 -2.33 -1.88 -15.90
N GLY A 67 -1.62 -2.98 -15.75
CA GLY A 67 -0.95 -3.39 -14.51
C GLY A 67 -1.87 -4.18 -13.55
N GLU A 68 -1.25 -4.87 -12.60
CA GLU A 68 -1.93 -5.80 -11.69
C GLU A 68 -2.93 -5.10 -10.78
N LEU A 69 -2.53 -3.94 -10.22
CA LEU A 69 -3.34 -3.22 -9.25
C LEU A 69 -4.59 -2.60 -9.90
N VAL A 70 -4.42 -1.99 -11.07
CA VAL A 70 -5.55 -1.37 -11.80
C VAL A 70 -6.46 -2.47 -12.35
N GLY A 71 -5.90 -3.53 -12.93
CA GLY A 71 -6.68 -4.66 -13.43
C GLY A 71 -7.51 -5.33 -12.33
N ALA A 72 -6.92 -5.56 -11.15
CA ALA A 72 -7.63 -6.11 -10.00
C ALA A 72 -8.78 -5.19 -9.54
N ARG A 73 -8.58 -3.86 -9.53
CA ARG A 73 -9.64 -2.90 -9.17
C ARG A 73 -10.78 -2.90 -10.18
N LEU A 74 -10.50 -2.98 -11.47
CA LEU A 74 -11.53 -3.09 -12.51
C LEU A 74 -12.37 -4.36 -12.34
N ILE A 75 -11.73 -5.50 -12.09
CA ILE A 75 -12.42 -6.77 -11.85
C ILE A 75 -13.27 -6.70 -10.58
N ALA A 76 -12.74 -6.10 -9.50
CA ALA A 76 -13.46 -5.93 -8.25
C ALA A 76 -14.69 -5.03 -8.42
N HIS A 77 -14.55 -3.91 -9.14
CA HIS A 77 -15.67 -3.00 -9.41
C HIS A 77 -16.72 -3.63 -10.33
N GLY A 78 -16.29 -4.40 -11.34
CA GLY A 78 -17.18 -5.20 -12.19
C GLY A 78 -17.81 -6.41 -11.48
N GLY A 79 -17.39 -6.72 -10.25
CA GLY A 79 -17.82 -7.85 -9.43
C GLY A 79 -17.27 -9.22 -9.86
N SER A 80 -16.94 -9.41 -11.14
CA SER A 80 -16.22 -10.58 -11.64
C SER A 80 -15.56 -10.27 -12.99
N LEU A 81 -14.59 -11.10 -13.39
CA LEU A 81 -13.94 -10.96 -14.70
C LEU A 81 -14.94 -11.11 -15.86
N LEU A 82 -15.92 -12.01 -15.72
CA LEU A 82 -16.93 -12.22 -16.76
C LEU A 82 -17.87 -11.02 -16.90
N ASN A 83 -18.26 -10.40 -15.79
CA ASN A 83 -19.09 -9.20 -15.84
C ASN A 83 -18.32 -8.02 -16.42
N LEU A 84 -17.06 -7.83 -16.05
CA LEU A 84 -16.19 -6.82 -16.64
C LEU A 84 -16.07 -7.01 -18.16
N ALA A 85 -15.90 -8.25 -18.63
CA ALA A 85 -15.80 -8.55 -20.06
C ALA A 85 -17.07 -8.25 -20.87
N LYS A 86 -18.24 -8.19 -20.22
CA LYS A 86 -19.51 -7.83 -20.86
C LYS A 86 -19.74 -6.32 -20.94
N GLN A 87 -19.01 -5.53 -20.16
CA GLN A 87 -19.16 -4.08 -20.15
C GLN A 87 -18.51 -3.48 -21.41
N PRO A 88 -19.15 -2.51 -22.09
CA PRO A 88 -18.54 -1.82 -23.21
C PRO A 88 -17.38 -0.95 -22.72
N GLY A 89 -16.41 -0.68 -23.62
CA GLY A 89 -15.22 0.11 -23.29
C GLY A 89 -15.53 1.49 -22.71
N SER A 90 -16.61 2.14 -23.15
CA SER A 90 -17.07 3.42 -22.60
C SER A 90 -17.50 3.33 -21.14
N THR A 91 -18.09 2.21 -20.72
CA THR A 91 -18.40 1.95 -19.30
C THR A 91 -17.11 1.70 -18.54
N VAL A 92 -16.22 0.85 -19.07
CA VAL A 92 -14.93 0.55 -18.41
C VAL A 92 -14.10 1.82 -18.18
N GLN A 93 -14.15 2.77 -19.11
CA GLN A 93 -13.45 4.04 -19.03
C GLN A 93 -13.91 4.93 -17.87
N ILE A 94 -15.18 4.88 -17.49
CA ILE A 94 -15.75 5.71 -16.42
C ILE A 94 -15.83 4.98 -15.07
N LEU A 95 -15.48 3.69 -15.02
CA LEU A 95 -15.46 2.91 -13.78
C LEU A 95 -14.61 3.58 -12.70
N GLY A 96 -15.21 3.83 -11.54
CA GLY A 96 -14.57 4.49 -10.40
C GLY A 96 -14.56 6.02 -10.43
N ALA A 97 -15.02 6.64 -11.52
CA ALA A 97 -15.41 8.06 -11.56
C ALA A 97 -16.94 8.24 -11.36
N GLU A 98 -17.65 7.13 -11.21
CA GLU A 98 -19.06 7.10 -10.83
C GLU A 98 -19.20 7.54 -9.36
N LYS A 99 -20.24 8.31 -9.06
CA LYS A 99 -20.44 9.05 -7.79
C LYS A 99 -20.21 8.23 -6.51
#